data_AF-W3X233-F1
#
_entry.id   AF-W3X233-F1
#
_cell.length_a   1.000
_cell.length_b   1.000
_cell.length_c   1.000
_cell.angle_alpha   90.00
_cell.angle_beta   90.00
_cell.angle_gamma   90.00
#
_symmetry.space_group_name_H-M   'P 1'
#
loop_
_entity.id
_entity.type
_entity.pdbx_description
1 polymer ?
#
loop_
_entity_poly.entity_id
_entity_poly.type
_entity_poly.pdbx_seq_one_letter_code
_entity_poly.pdbx_strand_id
1 'polypeptide(L)'
;MASDATIQQMVAASIFLIVLAATCVIIRFGVSLKNASTLYADDVMSIVALGLLIASFVTDYLGIEANKELTEGHTESDPTPLILLIYRLGAAVSICSGLVSWASKAPIPLLLIRLFGIKRWLRLTAIIALTTTGIAILVTTAWSAAACDSHGTYTTEFASKCFKDGGTGGVINGVFSLALYVRLAGQNASVLVNE
;
A
#
# COMPACT_ATOMS: atom_id res chain seq x y z
N MET A 1 24.96 -0.31 -2.54
CA MET A 1 24.68 -0.96 -1.23
C MET A 1 24.44 0.15 -0.22
N ALA A 2 23.30 0.17 0.44
CA ALA A 2 23.07 1.10 1.54
C ALA A 2 23.97 0.72 2.72
N SER A 3 24.44 1.69 3.50
CA SER A 3 25.18 1.39 4.73
C SER A 3 24.20 0.83 5.77
N ASP A 4 24.69 -0.01 6.68
CA ASP A 4 23.88 -0.56 7.79
C ASP A 4 23.15 0.53 8.58
N ALA A 5 23.80 1.70 8.72
CA ALA A 5 23.20 2.87 9.36
C ALA A 5 21.94 3.36 8.64
N THR A 6 21.92 3.36 7.30
CA THR A 6 20.73 3.75 6.51
C THR A 6 19.60 2.74 6.68
N ILE A 7 19.91 1.43 6.70
CA ILE A 7 18.92 0.37 6.91
C ILE A 7 18.26 0.52 8.29
N GLN A 8 19.07 0.73 9.34
CA GLN A 8 18.57 0.93 10.70
C GLN A 8 17.64 2.16 10.81
N GLN A 9 17.99 3.27 10.14
CA GLN A 9 17.14 4.46 10.09
C GLN A 9 15.80 4.20 9.39
N MET A 10 15.81 3.47 8.27
CA MET A 10 14.59 3.09 7.54
C MET A 10 13.67 2.20 8.37
N VAL A 11 14.23 1.20 9.05
CA VAL A 11 13.46 0.31 9.93
C VAL A 11 12.85 1.09 11.10
N ALA A 12 13.65 1.93 11.78
CA ALA A 12 13.17 2.74 12.90
C ALA A 12 12.03 3.68 12.48
N ALA A 13 12.16 4.35 11.33
CA ALA A 13 11.11 5.21 10.79
C ALA A 13 9.84 4.44 10.47
N SER A 14 9.96 3.24 9.90
CA SER A 14 8.83 2.38 9.55
C SER A 14 8.08 1.91 10.78
N ILE A 15 8.78 1.47 11.82
CA ILE A 15 8.18 1.08 13.11
C ILE A 15 7.41 2.25 13.71
N PHE A 16 8.02 3.44 13.76
CA PHE A 16 7.37 4.62 14.29
C PHE A 16 6.05 4.94 13.56
N LEU A 17 6.06 4.90 12.23
CA LEU A 17 4.87 5.13 11.40
C LEU A 17 3.79 4.08 11.61
N ILE A 18 4.16 2.81 11.77
CA ILE A 18 3.21 1.71 12.06
C ILE A 18 2.55 1.91 13.42
N VAL A 19 3.33 2.25 14.45
CA VAL A 19 2.81 2.51 15.81
C VAL A 19 1.86 3.70 15.81
N LEU A 20 2.22 4.77 15.10
CA LEU A 20 1.36 5.95 14.95
C LEU A 20 0.04 5.56 14.25
N ALA A 21 0.11 4.83 13.14
CA ALA A 21 -1.07 4.36 12.41
C ALA A 21 -1.95 3.46 13.27
N ALA A 22 -1.35 2.51 14.00
CA ALA A 22 -2.06 1.63 14.93
C ALA A 22 -2.79 2.42 16.01
N THR A 23 -2.14 3.44 16.57
CA THR A 23 -2.73 4.31 17.60
C THR A 23 -3.97 5.03 17.05
N CYS A 24 -3.90 5.60 15.85
CA CYS A 24 -5.04 6.23 15.19
C CYS A 24 -6.20 5.25 14.95
N VAL A 25 -5.90 4.02 14.49
CA VAL A 25 -6.92 2.99 14.26
C VAL A 25 -7.58 2.57 15.56
N ILE A 26 -6.81 2.37 16.65
CA ILE A 26 -7.34 2.02 17.97
C ILE A 26 -8.26 3.11 18.51
N ILE A 27 -7.86 4.39 18.42
CA ILE A 27 -8.69 5.52 18.86
C ILE A 27 -10.00 5.53 18.07
N ARG A 28 -9.94 5.42 16.74
CA ARG A 28 -11.13 5.44 15.86
C ARG A 28 -12.07 4.27 16.19
N PHE A 29 -11.51 3.08 16.33
CA PHE A 29 -12.24 1.88 16.71
C PHE A 29 -12.91 2.02 18.08
N GLY A 30 -12.20 2.57 19.08
CA GLY A 30 -12.74 2.83 20.40
C GLY A 30 -13.90 3.84 20.40
N VAL A 31 -13.79 4.90 19.58
CA VAL A 31 -14.89 5.86 19.38
C VAL A 31 -16.09 5.20 18.70
N SER A 32 -15.87 4.37 17.68
CA SER A 32 -16.95 3.65 17.02
C SER A 32 -17.67 2.71 17.98
N LEU A 33 -16.94 1.89 18.75
CA LEU A 33 -17.52 0.97 19.72
C LEU A 33 -18.33 1.70 20.81
N LYS A 34 -17.90 2.89 21.23
CA LYS A 34 -18.60 3.67 22.25
C LYS A 34 -19.88 4.33 21.71
N ASN A 35 -19.87 4.82 20.47
CA ASN A 35 -20.97 5.62 19.91
C ASN A 35 -21.97 4.80 19.09
N ALA A 36 -21.55 3.68 18.51
CA ALA A 36 -22.39 2.81 17.70
C ALA A 36 -22.11 1.35 18.08
N SER A 37 -23.14 0.62 18.49
CA SER A 37 -23.03 -0.83 18.77
C SER A 37 -22.77 -1.69 17.52
N THR A 38 -22.50 -1.06 16.37
CA THR A 38 -22.27 -1.72 15.09
C THR A 38 -20.95 -1.24 14.49
N LEU A 39 -20.11 -2.19 14.05
CA LEU A 39 -18.86 -1.89 13.37
C LEU A 39 -19.15 -1.30 12.00
N TYR A 40 -18.60 -0.14 11.72
CA TYR A 40 -18.72 0.45 10.40
C TYR A 40 -17.70 -0.16 9.43
N ALA A 41 -18.11 -0.35 8.17
CA ALA A 41 -17.23 -0.83 7.10
C ALA A 41 -15.92 -0.03 6.95
N ASP A 42 -15.95 1.26 7.32
CA ASP A 42 -14.79 2.15 7.36
C ASP A 42 -13.74 1.71 8.40
N ASP A 43 -14.17 1.29 9.59
CA ASP A 43 -13.28 0.82 10.66
C ASP A 43 -12.67 -0.52 10.28
N VAL A 44 -13.45 -1.40 9.65
CA VAL A 44 -12.97 -2.68 9.11
C VAL A 44 -11.87 -2.41 8.08
N MET A 45 -12.10 -1.49 7.14
CA MET A 45 -11.09 -1.14 6.12
C MET A 45 -9.82 -0.56 6.74
N SER A 46 -9.93 0.25 7.80
CA SER A 46 -8.76 0.79 8.51
C SER A 46 -7.96 -0.30 9.24
N ILE A 47 -8.63 -1.28 9.85
CA ILE A 47 -7.98 -2.43 10.48
C ILE A 47 -7.29 -3.30 9.43
N VAL A 48 -7.96 -3.56 8.30
CA VAL A 48 -7.39 -4.31 7.17
C VAL A 48 -6.16 -3.59 6.61
N ALA A 49 -6.22 -2.27 6.44
CA ALA A 49 -5.09 -1.47 5.99
C ALA A 49 -3.89 -1.58 6.96
N LEU A 50 -4.14 -1.53 8.27
CA LEU A 50 -3.10 -1.71 9.28
C LEU A 50 -2.48 -3.10 9.23
N GLY A 51 -3.30 -4.15 9.11
CA GLY A 51 -2.81 -5.52 8.98
C GLY A 51 -1.94 -5.72 7.74
N LEU A 52 -2.36 -5.18 6.59
CA LEU A 52 -1.58 -5.23 5.36
C LEU A 52 -0.29 -4.39 5.46
N LEU A 53 -0.30 -3.28 6.20
CA LEU A 53 0.89 -2.46 6.42
C LEU A 53 1.93 -3.22 7.25
N ILE A 54 1.50 -3.89 8.32
CA ILE A 54 2.37 -4.75 9.14
C ILE A 54 2.92 -5.90 8.28
N ALA A 55 2.06 -6.56 7.49
CA ALA A 55 2.50 -7.64 6.60
C ALA A 55 3.53 -7.16 5.57
N SER A 56 3.33 -5.97 4.99
CA SER A 56 4.28 -5.34 4.07
C SER A 56 5.62 -5.04 4.75
N PHE A 57 5.61 -4.53 5.98
CA PHE A 57 6.83 -4.26 6.74
C PHE A 57 7.59 -5.54 7.08
N VAL A 58 6.90 -6.58 7.55
CA VAL A 58 7.52 -7.87 7.88
C VAL A 58 8.14 -8.51 6.65
N THR A 59 7.43 -8.49 5.51
CA THR A 59 7.95 -9.05 4.25
C THR A 59 9.15 -8.28 3.71
N ASP A 60 9.16 -6.95 3.83
CA ASP A 60 10.31 -6.12 3.44
C ASP A 60 11.53 -6.38 4.35
N TYR A 61 11.31 -6.48 5.66
CA TYR A 61 12.36 -6.83 6.62
C TYR A 61 12.98 -8.20 6.34
N LEU A 62 12.15 -9.22 6.09
CA LEU A 62 12.62 -10.56 5.70
C LEU A 62 13.40 -10.53 4.37
N GLY A 63 13.01 -9.67 3.43
CA GLY A 63 13.73 -9.47 2.18
C GLY A 63 15.11 -8.87 2.38
N ILE A 64 15.25 -7.91 3.31
CA ILE A 64 16.55 -7.31 3.65
C ILE A 64 17.47 -8.35 4.31
N GLU A 65 16.94 -9.13 5.26
CA GLU A 65 17.72 -10.16 5.94
C GLU A 65 18.22 -11.24 4.97
N ALA A 66 17.33 -11.74 4.09
CA ALA A 66 17.70 -12.71 3.06
C ALA A 66 18.77 -12.17 2.08
N ASN A 67 18.73 -10.88 1.75
CA ASN A 67 19.77 -10.24 0.92
C ASN A 67 21.12 -10.15 1.65
N LYS A 68 21.09 -9.94 2.98
CA LYS A 68 22.29 -9.91 3.81
C LYS A 68 22.96 -11.29 3.86
N GLU A 69 22.19 -12.35 4.08
CA GLU A 69 22.67 -13.74 4.04
C GLU A 69 23.32 -14.09 2.69
N LEU A 70 22.75 -13.61 1.58
CA LEU A 70 23.31 -13.80 0.24
C LEU A 70 24.66 -13.08 0.06
N THR A 71 24.84 -11.94 0.72
CA THR A 71 26.04 -11.08 0.57
C THR A 71 27.19 -11.52 1.47
N GLU A 72 26.90 -12.03 2.68
CA GLU A 72 27.91 -12.41 3.68
C GLU A 72 28.52 -13.80 3.45
N GLY A 73 27.99 -14.60 2.52
CA GLY A 73 28.71 -15.74 1.95
C GLY A 73 28.84 -16.94 2.89
N HIS A 74 27.80 -17.78 2.94
CA HIS A 74 27.94 -19.21 3.20
C HIS A 74 27.76 -19.98 1.89
N THR A 75 28.79 -19.86 1.07
CA THR A 75 28.92 -20.45 -0.28
C THR A 75 29.22 -21.95 -0.19
N GLU A 76 28.23 -22.78 0.16
CA GLU A 76 28.34 -24.24 -0.03
C GLU A 76 27.08 -24.91 -0.58
N SER A 77 26.02 -24.17 -0.90
CA SER A 77 24.84 -24.74 -1.57
C SER A 77 24.19 -23.73 -2.50
N ASP A 78 23.61 -24.23 -3.59
CA ASP A 78 23.01 -23.45 -4.68
C ASP A 78 22.21 -22.23 -4.15
N PRO A 79 22.51 -20.99 -4.58
CA PRO A 79 21.83 -19.77 -4.10
C PRO A 79 20.45 -19.54 -4.73
N THR A 80 20.04 -20.40 -5.68
CA THR A 80 18.77 -20.32 -6.40
C THR A 80 17.50 -20.24 -5.52
N PRO A 81 17.33 -21.04 -4.44
CA PRO A 81 16.13 -20.97 -3.61
C PRO A 81 16.05 -19.66 -2.81
N LEU A 82 17.18 -19.11 -2.38
CA LEU A 82 17.23 -17.85 -1.62
C LEU A 82 16.88 -16.67 -2.53
N ILE A 83 17.41 -16.64 -3.75
CA ILE A 83 17.05 -15.62 -4.75
C ILE A 83 15.56 -15.68 -5.07
N LEU A 84 15.01 -16.88 -5.26
CA LEU A 84 13.58 -17.07 -5.54
C LEU A 84 12.70 -16.63 -4.36
N LEU A 85 13.15 -16.82 -3.12
CA LEU A 85 12.49 -16.31 -1.92
C LEU A 85 12.44 -14.78 -1.91
N ILE A 86 13.56 -14.10 -2.19
CA ILE A 86 13.64 -12.63 -2.27
C ILE A 86 12.67 -12.09 -3.33
N TYR A 87 12.58 -12.74 -4.49
CA TYR A 87 11.62 -12.35 -5.53
C TYR A 87 10.16 -12.48 -5.08
N ARG A 88 9.81 -13.60 -4.44
CA ARG A 88 8.44 -13.82 -3.91
C ARG A 88 8.09 -12.79 -2.84
N LEU A 89 9.03 -12.48 -1.96
CA LEU A 89 8.86 -11.44 -0.94
C LEU A 89 8.68 -10.06 -1.58
N GLY A 90 9.50 -9.69 -2.57
CA GLY A 90 9.38 -8.41 -3.27
C GLY A 90 8.03 -8.24 -4.00
N ALA A 91 7.54 -9.31 -4.64
CA ALA A 91 6.21 -9.31 -5.25
C ALA A 91 5.10 -9.15 -4.18
N ALA A 92 5.21 -9.86 -3.06
CA ALA A 92 4.27 -9.74 -1.95
C ALA A 92 4.25 -8.33 -1.35
N VAL A 93 5.42 -7.71 -1.11
CA VAL A 93 5.55 -6.33 -0.63
C VAL A 93 4.86 -5.36 -1.59
N SER A 94 5.06 -5.51 -2.90
CA SER A 94 4.45 -4.64 -3.91
C SER A 94 2.92 -4.72 -3.90
N ILE A 95 2.38 -5.93 -3.79
CA ILE A 95 0.92 -6.15 -3.70
C ILE A 95 0.37 -5.59 -2.40
N CYS A 96 1.00 -5.92 -1.26
CA CYS A 96 0.60 -5.42 0.05
C CYS A 96 0.63 -3.90 0.10
N SER A 97 1.72 -3.27 -0.36
CA SER A 97 1.86 -1.80 -0.41
C SER A 97 0.78 -1.14 -1.26
N GLY A 98 0.45 -1.72 -2.41
CA GLY A 98 -0.65 -1.25 -3.25
C GLY A 98 -1.99 -1.30 -2.53
N LEU A 99 -2.30 -2.45 -1.92
CA LEU A 99 -3.55 -2.64 -1.18
C LEU A 99 -3.64 -1.76 0.08
N VAL A 100 -2.53 -1.54 0.79
CA VAL A 100 -2.45 -0.60 1.93
C VAL A 100 -2.76 0.82 1.47
N SER A 101 -2.15 1.26 0.36
CA SER A 101 -2.39 2.59 -0.21
C SER A 101 -3.85 2.79 -0.61
N TRP A 102 -4.48 1.76 -1.18
CA TRP A 102 -5.91 1.78 -1.48
C TRP A 102 -6.78 1.82 -0.21
N ALA A 103 -6.54 0.86 0.70
CA ALA A 103 -7.36 0.67 1.91
C ALA A 103 -7.24 1.85 2.88
N SER A 104 -6.08 2.50 2.98
CA SER A 104 -5.88 3.70 3.81
C SER A 104 -6.65 4.93 3.29
N LYS A 105 -6.95 4.98 1.99
CA LYS A 105 -7.72 6.08 1.37
C LYS A 105 -9.21 5.80 1.29
N ALA A 106 -9.62 4.54 1.36
CA ALA A 106 -11.02 4.10 1.30
C ALA A 106 -11.95 4.70 2.38
N PRO A 107 -11.52 4.96 3.64
CA PRO A 107 -12.35 5.60 4.67
C PRO A 107 -12.94 6.95 4.26
N ILE A 108 -12.16 7.80 3.59
CA ILE A 108 -12.59 9.16 3.21
C ILE A 108 -13.84 9.14 2.29
N PRO A 109 -13.84 8.47 1.12
CA PRO A 109 -15.01 8.38 0.26
C PRO A 109 -16.16 7.61 0.93
N LEU A 110 -15.89 6.60 1.76
CA LEU A 110 -16.95 5.92 2.53
C LEU A 110 -17.65 6.86 3.51
N LEU A 111 -16.89 7.72 4.18
CA LEU A 111 -17.40 8.74 5.08
C LEU A 111 -18.20 9.82 4.31
N LEU A 112 -17.74 10.24 3.13
CA LEU A 112 -18.48 11.15 2.24
C LEU A 112 -19.81 10.55 1.77
N ILE A 113 -19.84 9.27 1.42
CA ILE A 113 -21.07 8.56 1.01
C ILE A 113 -22.12 8.59 2.13
N ARG A 114 -21.68 8.50 3.39
CA ARG A 114 -22.58 8.55 4.55
C ARG A 114 -23.06 9.96 4.88
N LEU A 115 -22.15 10.93 4.90
CA LEU A 115 -22.47 12.32 5.21
C LEU A 115 -23.42 12.94 4.17
N PHE A 116 -23.14 12.69 2.89
CA PHE A 116 -23.91 13.29 1.79
C PHE A 116 -24.89 12.30 1.15
N GLY A 117 -25.39 11.33 1.92
CA GLY A 117 -26.27 10.27 1.44
C GLY A 117 -27.52 10.74 0.69
N ILE A 118 -27.91 12.01 0.86
CA ILE A 118 -29.04 12.66 0.18
C ILE A 118 -28.70 13.00 -1.29
N LYS A 119 -27.48 13.48 -1.61
CA LYS A 119 -27.12 13.89 -2.98
C LYS A 119 -26.55 12.69 -3.76
N ARG A 120 -27.40 12.07 -4.60
CA ARG A 120 -27.10 10.85 -5.39
C ARG A 120 -25.83 10.97 -6.26
N TRP A 121 -25.54 12.15 -6.79
CA TRP A 121 -24.34 12.42 -7.60
C TRP A 121 -23.04 12.26 -6.82
N LEU A 122 -22.98 12.78 -5.58
CA LEU A 122 -21.78 12.72 -4.75
C LEU A 122 -21.44 11.27 -4.34
N ARG A 123 -22.48 10.47 -4.09
CA ARG A 123 -22.33 9.05 -3.80
C ARG A 123 -21.77 8.30 -5.01
N LEU A 124 -22.25 8.60 -6.21
CA LEU A 124 -21.78 7.96 -7.43
C LEU A 124 -20.31 8.30 -7.70
N THR A 125 -19.91 9.57 -7.58
CA THR A 125 -18.52 9.98 -7.82
C THR A 125 -17.55 9.38 -6.81
N ALA A 126 -17.93 9.28 -5.53
CA ALA A 126 -17.11 8.62 -4.51
C ALA A 126 -16.93 7.11 -4.79
N ILE A 127 -17.99 6.41 -5.23
CA ILE A 127 -17.90 4.99 -5.61
C ILE A 127 -17.03 4.81 -6.86
N ILE A 128 -17.20 5.65 -7.88
CA ILE A 128 -16.37 5.61 -9.09
C ILE A 128 -14.91 5.87 -8.73
N ALA A 129 -14.61 6.83 -7.85
CA ALA A 129 -13.24 7.12 -7.44
C ALA A 129 -12.60 5.95 -6.70
N LEU A 130 -13.32 5.33 -5.77
CA LEU A 130 -12.84 4.19 -5.00
C LEU A 130 -12.60 2.96 -5.89
N THR A 131 -13.50 2.70 -6.83
CA THR A 131 -13.39 1.56 -7.76
C THR A 131 -12.29 1.78 -8.79
N THR A 132 -12.21 2.96 -9.41
CA THR A 132 -11.15 3.29 -10.39
C THR A 132 -9.76 3.23 -9.77
N THR A 133 -9.57 3.77 -8.56
CA THR A 133 -8.29 3.67 -7.85
C THR A 133 -7.94 2.24 -7.47
N GLY A 134 -8.93 1.43 -7.06
CA GLY A 134 -8.73 0.01 -6.77
C GLY A 134 -8.31 -0.78 -8.01
N ILE A 135 -8.98 -0.56 -9.14
CA ILE A 135 -8.64 -1.20 -10.42
C ILE A 135 -7.25 -0.77 -10.88
N ALA A 136 -6.93 0.52 -10.83
CA ALA A 136 -5.61 1.02 -11.21
C ALA A 136 -4.50 0.36 -10.39
N ILE A 137 -4.69 0.25 -9.08
CA ILE A 137 -3.74 -0.42 -8.18
C ILE A 137 -3.60 -1.89 -8.57
N LEU A 138 -4.70 -2.63 -8.75
CA LEU A 138 -4.65 -4.03 -9.17
C LEU A 138 -3.90 -4.22 -10.49
N VAL A 139 -4.16 -3.38 -11.49
CA VAL A 139 -3.48 -3.41 -12.79
C VAL A 139 -1.99 -3.15 -12.64
N THR A 140 -1.60 -2.11 -11.89
CA THR A 140 -0.17 -1.82 -11.66
C THR A 140 0.52 -2.92 -10.88
N THR A 141 -0.13 -3.52 -9.87
CA THR A 141 0.45 -4.65 -9.12
C THR A 141 0.57 -5.90 -9.96
N ALA A 142 -0.40 -6.18 -10.84
CA ALA A 142 -0.35 -7.31 -11.77
C ALA A 142 0.74 -7.09 -12.81
N TRP A 143 0.90 -5.87 -13.31
CA TRP A 143 1.98 -5.50 -14.22
C TRP A 143 3.34 -5.69 -13.56
N SER A 144 3.54 -5.18 -12.35
CA SER A 144 4.79 -5.35 -11.61
C SER A 144 5.07 -6.82 -11.31
N ALA A 145 4.05 -7.59 -10.91
CA ALA A 145 4.20 -9.03 -10.68
C ALA A 145 4.61 -9.78 -11.95
N ALA A 146 4.00 -9.46 -13.10
CA ALA A 146 4.35 -10.04 -14.39
C ALA A 146 5.75 -9.61 -14.86
N ALA A 147 6.13 -8.35 -14.64
CA ALA A 147 7.46 -7.83 -14.98
C ALA A 147 8.58 -8.47 -14.14
N CYS A 148 8.24 -8.99 -12.96
CA CYS A 148 9.15 -9.71 -12.08
C CYS A 148 9.17 -11.24 -12.32
N ASP A 149 8.49 -11.75 -13.36
CA ASP A 149 8.65 -13.14 -13.80
C ASP A 149 9.97 -13.28 -14.58
N SER A 150 10.92 -14.02 -14.01
CA SER A 150 12.26 -14.14 -14.54
C SER A 150 12.41 -15.18 -15.65
N HIS A 151 11.36 -15.93 -16.00
CA HIS A 151 11.42 -17.03 -17.00
C HIS A 151 12.65 -17.96 -16.84
N GLY A 152 13.16 -18.13 -15.61
CA GLY A 152 14.31 -18.96 -15.29
C GLY A 152 15.68 -18.26 -15.26
N THR A 153 15.77 -16.95 -15.53
CA THR A 153 17.04 -16.19 -15.42
C THR A 153 17.09 -15.37 -14.13
N TYR A 154 17.74 -15.92 -13.10
CA TYR A 154 17.88 -15.28 -11.79
C TYR A 154 19.17 -14.44 -11.72
N THR A 155 19.16 -13.24 -12.32
CA THR A 155 20.30 -12.30 -12.22
C THR A 155 20.01 -11.17 -11.24
N THR A 156 21.05 -10.60 -10.63
CA THR A 156 20.96 -9.46 -9.69
C THR A 156 20.52 -8.17 -10.40
N GLU A 157 20.84 -8.02 -11.68
CA GLU A 157 20.37 -6.90 -12.51
C GLU A 157 18.85 -6.93 -12.69
N PHE A 158 18.27 -8.12 -12.91
CA PHE A 158 16.82 -8.30 -13.02
C PHE A 158 16.10 -7.94 -11.71
N ALA A 159 16.66 -8.30 -10.56
CA ALA A 159 16.12 -7.94 -9.25
C ALA A 159 16.05 -6.42 -9.08
N SER A 160 17.14 -5.72 -9.41
CA SER A 160 17.19 -4.25 -9.30
C SER A 160 16.15 -3.55 -10.19
N LYS A 161 15.87 -4.11 -11.38
CA LYS A 161 14.85 -3.61 -12.29
C LYS A 161 13.44 -3.82 -11.76
N CYS A 162 13.16 -5.02 -11.23
CA CYS A 162 11.89 -5.35 -10.57
C CYS A 162 11.59 -4.39 -9.40
N PHE A 163 12.56 -4.11 -8.52
CA PHE A 163 12.39 -3.15 -7.43
C PHE A 163 12.16 -1.72 -7.92
N LYS A 164 12.89 -1.29 -8.96
CA LYS A 164 12.76 0.06 -9.53
C LYS A 164 11.38 0.27 -10.19
N ASP A 165 10.91 -0.72 -10.93
CA ASP A 165 9.60 -0.68 -11.59
C ASP A 165 8.46 -0.73 -10.55
N GLY A 166 8.62 -1.56 -9.51
CA GLY A 166 7.70 -1.58 -8.35
C GLY A 166 7.60 -0.24 -7.63
N GLY A 167 8.74 0.40 -7.34
CA GLY A 167 8.78 1.72 -6.72
C GLY A 167 8.13 2.82 -7.57
N THR A 168 8.33 2.78 -8.88
CA THR A 168 7.73 3.74 -9.82
C THR A 168 6.20 3.61 -9.85
N GLY A 169 5.67 2.37 -9.83
CA GLY A 169 4.24 2.12 -9.75
C GLY A 169 3.60 2.70 -8.48
N GLY A 170 4.29 2.63 -7.35
CA GLY A 170 3.85 3.25 -6.09
C GLY A 170 3.70 4.77 -6.19
N VAL A 171 4.67 5.46 -6.79
CA VAL A 171 4.64 6.92 -6.98
C VAL A 171 3.50 7.33 -7.93
N ILE A 172 3.34 6.62 -9.05
CA ILE A 172 2.28 6.90 -10.03
C ILE A 172 0.91 6.77 -9.38
N ASN A 173 0.67 5.71 -8.59
CA ASN A 173 -0.59 5.52 -7.88
C ASN A 173 -0.85 6.63 -6.84
N GLY A 174 0.20 7.10 -6.16
CA GLY A 174 0.13 8.24 -5.25
C GLY A 174 -0.35 9.52 -5.95
N VAL A 175 0.29 9.87 -7.07
CA VAL A 175 -0.02 11.07 -7.87
C VAL A 175 -1.41 10.97 -8.51
N PHE A 176 -1.75 9.84 -9.12
CA PHE A 176 -3.05 9.64 -9.76
C PHE A 176 -4.19 9.77 -8.76
N SER A 177 -4.03 9.17 -7.59
CA SER A 177 -4.99 9.28 -6.51
C SER A 177 -5.15 10.73 -6.05
N LEU A 178 -4.05 11.46 -5.83
CA LEU A 178 -4.11 12.89 -5.47
C LEU A 178 -4.83 13.72 -6.53
N ALA A 179 -4.50 13.53 -7.81
CA ALA A 179 -5.12 14.25 -8.92
C ALA A 179 -6.64 14.01 -8.99
N LEU A 180 -7.07 12.76 -8.77
CA LEU A 180 -8.48 12.40 -8.75
C LEU A 180 -9.21 13.08 -7.58
N TYR A 181 -8.63 13.08 -6.38
CA TYR A 181 -9.23 13.75 -5.21
C TYR A 181 -9.31 15.27 -5.39
N VAL A 182 -8.26 15.90 -5.94
CA VAL A 182 -8.26 17.36 -6.22
C VAL A 182 -9.33 17.71 -7.25
N ARG A 183 -9.49 16.90 -8.31
CA ARG A 183 -10.55 17.10 -9.32
C ARG A 183 -11.95 17.01 -8.70
N LEU A 184 -12.17 16.02 -7.84
CA LEU A 184 -13.44 15.82 -7.14
C LEU A 184 -13.74 16.97 -6.16
N ALA A 185 -12.73 17.44 -5.43
CA ALA A 185 -12.87 18.60 -4.55
C ALA A 185 -13.19 19.89 -5.34
N GLY A 186 -12.53 20.11 -6.47
CA GLY A 186 -12.78 21.27 -7.34
C GLY A 186 -14.18 21.29 -7.96
N GLN A 187 -14.69 20.14 -8.40
CA GLN A 187 -16.07 20.04 -8.92
C GLN A 187 -17.10 20.37 -7.82
N ASN A 188 -16.89 19.90 -6.60
CA ASN A 188 -17.79 20.17 -5.49
C ASN A 188 -17.81 21.66 -5.09
N ALA A 189 -16.66 22.34 -5.13
CA ALA A 189 -16.58 23.77 -4.84
C ALA A 189 -17.37 24.62 -5.85
N SER A 190 -17.31 24.28 -7.14
CA SER A 190 -18.04 25.01 -8.20
C SER A 190 -19.56 24.87 -8.10
N VAL A 191 -20.06 23.77 -7.53
CA VAL A 191 -21.51 23.53 -7.36
C VAL A 191 -22.04 24.29 -6.15
N LEU A 192 -21.25 24.41 -5.07
CA LEU A 192 -21.65 25.16 -3.87
C LEU A 192 -21.68 26.68 -4.07
N VAL A 193 -21.03 27.20 -5.12
CA VAL A 193 -21.04 28.64 -5.47
C VAL A 193 -22.24 29.02 -6.35
N ASN A 194 -22.91 28.03 -6.95
CA ASN A 194 -24.04 28.23 -7.87
C ASN A 194 -25.41 27.85 -7.29
N GLU A 195 -25.47 27.42 -6.02
CA GLU A 195 -26.71 27.30 -5.21
C GLU A 195 -26.82 28.51 -4.28
#